data_AF-A0A2T5G2D9-F1
#
_entry.id   AF-A0A2T5G2D9-F1
#
_cell.length_a   1.000
_cell.length_b   1.000
_cell.length_c   1.000
_cell.angle_alpha   90.00
_cell.angle_beta   90.00
_cell.angle_gamma   90.00
#
_symmetry.space_group_name_H-M   'P 1'
#
loop_
_entity.id
_entity.type
_entity.pdbx_description
1 polymer ?
#
loop_
_entity_poly.entity_id
_entity_poly.type
_entity_poly.pdbx_seq_one_letter_code
_entity_poly.pdbx_strand_id
1 'polypeptide(L)' 'MSGHFTSYFQSRTGTGQPVDFIATDILRVQDGKITDHSHLEDNLTLLKQIGIIATAQNQRS' A
#
# COMPACT_ATOMS: atom_id res chain seq x y z
N MET A 1 6.15 -0.64 5.52
CA MET A 1 6.35 -1.96 4.89
C MET A 1 7.01 -1.68 3.56
N SER A 2 8.24 -2.15 3.38
CA SER A 2 8.98 -1.91 2.14
C SER A 2 8.87 -3.09 1.19
N GLY A 3 8.77 -2.82 -0.12
CA GLY A 3 8.76 -3.84 -1.15
C GLY A 3 9.17 -3.29 -2.52
N HIS A 4 9.04 -4.11 -3.55
CA HIS A 4 9.24 -3.70 -4.94
C HIS A 4 8.00 -4.07 -5.75
N PHE A 5 7.42 -3.11 -6.47
CA PHE A 5 6.26 -3.38 -7.30
C PHE A 5 6.71 -4.00 -8.63
N THR A 6 6.44 -5.30 -8.81
CA THR A 6 6.82 -6.09 -9.99
C THR A 6 5.62 -6.66 -10.75
N SER A 7 4.41 -6.48 -10.22
CA SER A 7 3.18 -7.03 -10.79
C SER A 7 2.46 -6.01 -11.69
N TYR A 8 1.44 -6.46 -12.40
CA TYR A 8 0.49 -5.58 -13.07
C TYR A 8 -0.69 -5.28 -12.14
N PHE A 9 -1.02 -4.01 -11.98
CA PHE A 9 -2.17 -3.55 -11.19
C PHE A 9 -2.92 -2.45 -11.93
N GLN A 10 -4.22 -2.68 -12.17
CA GLN A 10 -5.08 -1.84 -13.01
C GLN A 10 -4.46 -1.55 -14.38
N SER A 11 -3.85 -0.40 -14.61
CA SER A 11 -3.20 -0.01 -15.88
C SER A 11 -1.69 0.19 -15.75
N ARG A 12 -1.10 -0.19 -14.61
CA ARG A 12 0.32 0.01 -14.30
C ARG A 12 1.03 -1.34 -14.17
N THR A 13 2.14 -1.48 -14.88
CA THR A 13 3.07 -2.59 -14.72
C THR A 13 4.24 -2.13 -13.86
N GLY A 14 4.46 -2.82 -12.74
CA GLY A 14 5.62 -2.64 -11.91
C GLY A 14 6.87 -3.17 -12.60
N THR A 15 7.96 -2.40 -12.58
CA THR A 15 9.27 -2.78 -13.12
C THR A 15 10.30 -3.00 -12.02
N GLY A 16 9.84 -3.21 -10.78
CA GLY A 16 10.68 -3.36 -9.60
C GLY A 16 11.02 -2.05 -8.91
N GLN A 17 10.23 -0.98 -9.08
CA GLN A 17 10.40 0.25 -8.31
C GLN A 17 10.08 0.01 -6.82
N PRO A 18 10.82 0.63 -5.89
CA PRO A 18 10.58 0.47 -4.47
C PRO A 18 9.24 1.11 -4.09
N VAL A 19 8.55 0.48 -3.14
CA VAL A 19 7.37 1.02 -2.46
C VAL A 19 7.57 0.95 -0.96
N ASP A 20 7.03 1.93 -0.24
CA ASP A 20 6.97 1.94 1.22
C ASP A 20 5.65 2.56 1.67
N PHE A 21 4.83 1.76 2.35
CA PHE A 21 3.55 2.18 2.88
C PHE A 21 3.32 1.53 4.25
N ILE A 22 2.46 2.13 5.07
CA ILE A 22 2.16 1.60 6.39
C ILE A 22 0.90 0.74 6.34
N ALA A 23 0.90 -0.33 7.14
CA ALA A 23 -0.26 -1.15 7.41
C ALA A 23 -0.30 -1.45 8.90
N THR A 24 -1.50 -1.63 9.44
CA THR A 24 -1.75 -2.04 10.82
C THR A 24 -2.80 -3.12 10.83
N ASP A 25 -2.42 -4.27 11.38
CA ASP A 25 -3.35 -5.37 11.61
C ASP A 25 -4.01 -5.24 12.99
N ILE A 26 -5.32 -5.47 13.02
CA ILE A 26 -6.13 -5.53 14.22
C ILE A 26 -6.66 -6.95 14.34
N LEU A 27 -6.16 -7.65 15.36
CA LEU A 27 -6.52 -9.04 15.62
C LEU A 27 -7.39 -9.13 16.87
N ARG A 28 -8.51 -9.86 16.79
CA ARG A 28 -9.23 -10.31 17.99
C ARG A 28 -8.81 -11.73 18.31
N VAL A 29 -8.44 -11.97 19.57
CA VAL A 29 -8.13 -13.30 20.09
C VAL A 29 -9.20 -13.72 21.09
N GLN A 30 -9.77 -14.92 20.91
CA GLN A 30 -10.65 -15.60 21.85
C GLN A 30 -10.23 -17.06 21.98
N ASP A 31 -10.21 -17.59 23.21
CA ASP A 31 -9.80 -18.96 23.52
C ASP A 31 -8.45 -19.37 22.89
N GLY A 32 -7.49 -18.44 22.88
CA GLY A 32 -6.14 -18.66 22.34
C GLY A 32 -6.08 -18.71 20.81
N LYS A 33 -7.15 -18.35 20.09
CA LYS A 33 -7.20 -18.33 18.63
C LYS A 33 -7.58 -16.95 18.12
N ILE A 34 -7.05 -16.58 16.94
CA ILE A 34 -7.51 -15.38 16.22
C ILE A 34 -8.90 -15.68 15.67
N THR A 35 -9.90 -14.89 16.07
CA THR A 35 -11.29 -15.02 15.59
C THR A 35 -11.65 -13.99 14.52
N ASP A 36 -10.97 -12.85 14.55
CA ASP A 36 -11.17 -11.76 13.61
C ASP A 36 -9.81 -11.15 13.25
N HIS A 37 -9.66 -10.80 11.99
CA HIS A 37 -8.51 -10.08 11.46
C HIS A 37 -9.03 -8.96 10.56
N SER A 38 -8.83 -7.72 11.01
CA SER A 38 -9.08 -6.52 10.21
C SER A 38 -7.75 -5.86 9.90
N HIS A 39 -7.66 -5.15 8.79
CA HIS A 39 -6.45 -4.42 8.40
C HIS A 39 -6.81 -2.95 8.08
N LEU A 40 -5.85 -2.07 8.35
CA LEU A 40 -5.87 -0.67 7.95
C LEU A 40 -4.57 -0.35 7.20
N GLU A 41 -4.69 0.19 6.00
CA GLU A 41 -3.56 0.44 5.10
C GLU A 41 -3.58 1.86 4.55
N ASP A 42 -2.39 2.47 4.40
CA ASP A 42 -2.23 3.72 3.66
C ASP A 42 -2.16 3.48 2.15
N ASN A 43 -3.33 3.16 1.58
CA ASN A 43 -3.48 2.93 0.15
C ASN A 43 -3.21 4.18 -0.70
N LEU A 44 -3.43 5.38 -0.16
CA LEU A 44 -3.16 6.60 -0.93
C LEU A 44 -1.67 6.75 -1.21
N THR A 45 -0.82 6.53 -0.21
CA THR A 45 0.64 6.55 -0.37
C THR A 45 1.09 5.48 -1.34
N LEU A 46 0.60 4.24 -1.22
CA LEU A 46 0.91 3.16 -2.15
C LEU A 46 0.50 3.50 -3.60
N LEU A 47 -0.75 3.92 -3.81
CA LEU A 47 -1.30 4.23 -5.14
C LEU A 47 -0.57 5.39 -5.83
N LYS A 48 -0.05 6.36 -5.06
CA LYS A 48 0.82 7.42 -5.58
C LYS A 48 2.18 6.86 -6.03
N GLN A 49 2.80 6.00 -5.22
CA GLN A 49 4.11 5.42 -5.54
C GLN A 49 4.08 4.50 -6.76
N ILE A 50 2.97 3.76 -6.96
CA ILE A 50 2.80 2.93 -8.17
C ILE A 50 2.22 3.71 -9.36
N GLY A 51 1.99 5.02 -9.22
CA GLY A 51 1.61 5.92 -10.30
C GLY A 51 0.15 5.83 -10.77
N ILE A 52 -0.75 5.28 -9.94
CA ILE A 52 -2.20 5.29 -10.21
C ILE A 52 -2.79 6.67 -9.90
N ILE A 53 -2.40 7.24 -8.76
CA ILE A 53 -2.82 8.58 -8.33
C ILE A 53 -1.66 9.55 -8.59
N ALA A 54 -1.96 10.70 -9.20
CA ALA A 54 -0.96 11.74 -9.38
C ALA A 54 -0.46 12.27 -8.03
N THR A 55 0.85 12.47 -7.92
CA THR A 55 1.40 13.31 -6.86
C THR A 55 1.11 14.77 -7.20
N ALA A 56 0.79 15.60 -6.20
CA ALA A 56 0.61 17.02 -6.43
C ALA A 56 1.94 17.60 -6.96
N GLN A 57 1.94 18.11 -8.19
CA GLN A 57 3.13 18.71 -8.80
C GLN A 57 3.34 20.12 -8.23
N ASN A 58 4.58 20.39 -7.80
CA ASN A 58 5.13 21.71 -7.56
C ASN A 58 4.67 22.70 -8.64
N GLN A 59 3.86 23.68 -8.24
CA GLN A 59 3.71 24.93 -8.96
C GLN A 59 5.01 25.75 -8.77
N ARG A 60 6.03 25.45 -9.55
CA ARG A 60 7.11 26.41 -9.83
C ARG A 60 7.40 26.36 -11.32
N SER A 61 6.66 27.20 -12.02
CA SER A 61 7.12 27.91 -13.23
C SER A 61 8.31 28.79 -12.91
#